data_AF-A0A8H4SGW4-F1
#
_entry.id   AF-A0A8H4SGW4-F1
#
_cell.length_a   1.000
_cell.length_b   1.000
_cell.length_c   1.000
_cell.angle_alpha   90.00
_cell.angle_beta   90.00
_cell.angle_gamma   90.00
#
_symmetry.space_group_name_H-M   'P 1'
#
loop_
_entity.id
_entity.type
_entity.pdbx_description
1 polymer ?
#
loop_
_entity_poly.entity_id
_entity_poly.type
_entity_poly.pdbx_seq_one_letter_code
_entity_poly.pdbx_strand_id
1 'polypeptide(L)'
;MSTPTPTQADNLPPFDIITIVTRNDASSVWGFKHWMHEIQLILTNLNLLAIISRDIPRPTRQHPQYQTWLQWSQSIGHWLVCNVTERNSSIIVSMHRGLQLADEMWHYIGCLQWIEEEITRRAEFSKLWAMTRDQFDSLHGYISAWGAHAKFCAKLDHTFNWYTATKVILGEIKEELPHLHNMIDRQIRTGDASGEQFQGHLTGILNALKERN
;
A
#
# COMPACT_ATOMS: atom_id res chain seq x y z
N MET A 1 -34.95 0.20 -26.24
CA MET A 1 -35.20 0.08 -24.80
C MET A 1 -33.84 0.05 -24.12
N SER A 2 -33.53 1.03 -23.27
CA SER A 2 -32.28 1.06 -22.52
C SER A 2 -32.29 -0.06 -21.49
N THR A 3 -31.30 -0.93 -21.48
CA THR A 3 -31.15 -1.91 -20.40
C THR A 3 -30.95 -1.16 -19.09
N PRO A 4 -31.70 -1.48 -18.03
CA PRO A 4 -31.50 -0.85 -16.73
C PRO A 4 -30.06 -1.05 -16.27
N THR A 5 -29.47 -0.02 -15.66
CA THR A 5 -28.12 -0.10 -15.10
C THR A 5 -28.07 -1.19 -14.03
N PRO A 6 -27.09 -2.11 -14.07
CA PRO A 6 -26.97 -3.14 -13.07
C PRO A 6 -26.82 -2.55 -11.66
N THR A 7 -27.46 -3.19 -10.68
CA THR A 7 -27.40 -2.76 -9.28
C THR A 7 -26.74 -3.81 -8.40
N GLN A 8 -26.34 -3.42 -7.19
CA GLN A 8 -25.81 -4.34 -6.19
C GLN A 8 -26.80 -5.45 -5.79
N ALA A 9 -28.09 -5.29 -6.10
CA ALA A 9 -29.11 -6.29 -5.82
C ALA A 9 -29.21 -7.37 -6.89
N ASP A 10 -28.59 -7.17 -8.05
CA ASP A 10 -28.75 -8.07 -9.18
C ASP A 10 -28.05 -9.40 -8.92
N ASN A 11 -28.75 -10.50 -9.18
CA ASN A 11 -28.29 -11.87 -8.97
C ASN A 11 -28.03 -12.27 -7.51
N LEU A 12 -28.48 -11.48 -6.52
CA LEU A 12 -28.28 -11.87 -5.13
C LEU A 12 -29.01 -13.18 -4.79
N PRO A 13 -28.37 -14.08 -4.02
CA PRO A 13 -29.07 -15.21 -3.44
C PRO A 13 -30.14 -14.72 -2.45
N PRO A 14 -31.19 -15.53 -2.20
CA PRO A 14 -32.09 -15.29 -1.09
C PRO A 14 -31.31 -15.08 0.21
N PHE A 15 -31.79 -14.19 1.07
CA PHE A 15 -31.14 -13.95 2.35
C PHE A 15 -31.19 -15.20 3.23
N ASP A 16 -30.03 -15.61 3.74
CA ASP A 16 -29.89 -16.70 4.70
C ASP A 16 -28.78 -16.38 5.70
N ILE A 17 -28.90 -16.91 6.92
CA ILE A 17 -27.90 -16.71 7.97
C ILE A 17 -26.71 -17.62 7.68
N ILE A 18 -25.67 -17.05 7.09
CA ILE A 18 -24.40 -17.74 6.83
C ILE A 18 -23.36 -17.41 7.89
N THR A 19 -22.62 -18.42 8.34
CA THR A 19 -21.41 -18.22 9.14
C THR A 19 -20.23 -18.11 8.20
N ILE A 20 -19.64 -16.93 8.11
CA ILE A 20 -18.43 -16.72 7.31
C ILE A 20 -17.22 -16.75 8.24
N VAL A 21 -16.41 -17.80 8.09
CA VAL A 21 -15.18 -17.98 8.88
C VAL A 21 -14.01 -17.31 8.15
N THR A 22 -13.40 -16.30 8.75
CA THR A 22 -12.09 -15.80 8.31
C THR A 22 -10.99 -16.56 9.04
N ARG A 23 -9.92 -16.89 8.33
CA ARG A 23 -8.78 -17.66 8.89
C ARG A 23 -7.60 -16.78 9.28
N ASN A 24 -7.55 -15.55 8.81
CA ASN A 24 -6.37 -14.71 8.93
C ASN A 24 -6.59 -13.52 9.84
N ASP A 25 -5.60 -13.29 10.68
CA ASP A 25 -5.48 -12.13 11.54
C ASP A 25 -4.91 -10.96 10.73
N ALA A 26 -5.65 -9.86 10.66
CA ALA A 26 -5.29 -8.66 9.89
C ALA A 26 -4.21 -7.81 10.57
N SER A 27 -3.34 -8.41 11.39
CA SER A 27 -2.45 -7.72 12.33
C SER A 27 -1.18 -7.14 11.71
N SER A 28 -0.93 -7.35 10.41
CA SER A 28 0.15 -6.70 9.65
C SER A 28 -0.37 -6.13 8.33
N VAL A 29 0.28 -5.10 7.77
CA VAL A 29 -0.11 -4.48 6.48
C VAL A 29 -0.20 -5.52 5.35
N TRP A 30 0.79 -6.43 5.27
CA TRP A 30 0.78 -7.53 4.31
C TRP A 30 -0.34 -8.55 4.60
N GLY A 31 -0.61 -8.81 5.87
CA GLY A 31 -1.77 -9.60 6.31
C GLY A 31 -3.10 -8.94 5.95
N PHE A 32 -3.19 -7.61 6.01
CA PHE A 32 -4.40 -6.85 5.72
C PHE A 32 -4.77 -6.91 4.24
N LYS A 33 -3.79 -6.69 3.34
CA LYS A 33 -4.02 -6.81 1.89
C LYS A 33 -4.44 -8.23 1.49
N HIS A 34 -3.78 -9.23 2.07
CA HIS A 34 -4.14 -10.63 1.85
C HIS A 34 -5.55 -10.94 2.37
N TRP A 35 -5.86 -10.49 3.59
CA TRP A 35 -7.18 -10.60 4.20
C TRP A 35 -8.24 -9.96 3.30
N MET A 36 -8.02 -8.74 2.77
CA MET A 36 -8.99 -8.11 1.86
C MET A 36 -9.27 -8.97 0.61
N HIS A 37 -8.23 -9.57 0.02
CA HIS A 37 -8.41 -10.47 -1.11
C HIS A 37 -9.18 -11.75 -0.75
N GLU A 38 -8.93 -12.32 0.43
CA GLU A 38 -9.71 -13.47 0.91
C GLU A 38 -11.19 -13.14 1.10
N ILE A 39 -11.49 -11.97 1.67
CA ILE A 39 -12.88 -11.51 1.83
C ILE A 39 -13.55 -11.38 0.45
N GLN A 40 -12.87 -10.77 -0.53
CA GLN A 40 -13.39 -10.68 -1.90
C GLN A 40 -13.65 -12.06 -2.51
N LEU A 41 -12.74 -13.01 -2.32
CA LEU A 41 -12.88 -14.38 -2.82
C LEU A 41 -14.07 -15.10 -2.16
N ILE A 42 -14.20 -14.99 -0.84
CA ILE A 42 -15.31 -15.56 -0.08
C ILE A 42 -16.64 -15.00 -0.57
N LEU A 43 -16.76 -13.66 -0.67
CA LEU A 43 -17.98 -13.01 -1.14
C LEU A 43 -18.28 -13.32 -2.61
N THR A 44 -17.26 -13.52 -3.45
CA THR A 44 -17.44 -13.98 -4.83
C THR A 44 -18.07 -15.37 -4.87
N ASN A 45 -17.56 -16.31 -4.07
CA ASN A 45 -18.07 -17.68 -4.01
C ASN A 45 -19.51 -17.77 -3.47
N LEU A 46 -19.91 -16.79 -2.65
CA LEU A 46 -21.26 -16.67 -2.12
C LEU A 46 -22.19 -15.84 -3.04
N ASN A 47 -21.68 -15.32 -4.15
CA ASN A 47 -22.37 -14.40 -5.04
C ASN A 47 -22.85 -13.10 -4.33
N LEU A 48 -22.04 -12.60 -3.40
CA LEU A 48 -22.29 -11.41 -2.58
C LEU A 48 -21.28 -10.27 -2.84
N LEU A 49 -20.29 -10.46 -3.71
CA LEU A 49 -19.24 -9.46 -3.97
C LEU A 49 -19.82 -8.08 -4.33
N ALA A 50 -20.91 -8.04 -5.10
CA ALA A 50 -21.53 -6.79 -5.53
C ALA A 50 -21.97 -5.90 -4.37
N ILE A 51 -22.30 -6.47 -3.21
CA ILE A 51 -22.80 -5.73 -2.03
C ILE A 51 -21.72 -4.88 -1.36
N ILE A 52 -20.43 -5.20 -1.55
CA ILE A 52 -19.31 -4.40 -1.04
C ILE A 52 -18.73 -3.44 -2.09
N SER A 53 -19.15 -3.55 -3.35
CA SER A 53 -18.59 -2.79 -4.48
C SER A 53 -19.25 -1.43 -4.61
N ARG A 54 -18.54 -0.36 -4.27
CA ARG A 54 -19.02 1.03 -4.45
C ARG A 54 -19.18 1.46 -5.91
N ASP A 55 -18.50 0.78 -6.84
CA ASP A 55 -18.59 1.08 -8.27
C ASP A 55 -19.92 0.60 -8.89
N ILE A 56 -20.67 -0.23 -8.16
CA ILE A 56 -21.99 -0.72 -8.57
C ILE A 56 -23.06 0.11 -7.84
N PRO A 57 -24.00 0.74 -8.56
CA PRO A 57 -25.07 1.51 -7.94
C PRO A 57 -25.91 0.66 -6.96
N ARG A 58 -26.28 1.28 -5.83
CA ARG A 58 -27.24 0.68 -4.90
C ARG A 58 -28.62 0.56 -5.56
N PRO A 59 -29.39 -0.50 -5.25
CA PRO A 59 -30.78 -0.58 -5.69
C PRO A 59 -31.62 0.54 -5.09
N THR A 60 -32.61 1.02 -5.84
CA THR A 60 -33.65 1.89 -5.29
C THR A 60 -34.66 1.08 -4.47
N ARG A 61 -35.47 1.74 -3.64
CA ARG A 61 -36.52 1.06 -2.84
C ARG A 61 -37.57 0.33 -3.68
N GLN A 62 -37.70 0.68 -4.95
CA GLN A 62 -38.62 0.05 -5.91
C GLN A 62 -38.02 -1.22 -6.54
N HIS A 63 -36.73 -1.49 -6.33
CA HIS A 63 -36.09 -2.69 -6.86
C HIS A 63 -36.70 -3.95 -6.21
N PRO A 64 -37.08 -4.98 -6.98
CA PRO A 64 -37.71 -6.19 -6.44
C PRO A 64 -36.89 -6.88 -5.34
N GLN A 65 -35.57 -6.81 -5.44
CA GLN A 65 -34.63 -7.41 -4.49
C GLN A 65 -34.08 -6.41 -3.46
N TYR A 66 -34.67 -5.21 -3.32
CA TYR A 66 -34.17 -4.20 -2.38
C TYR A 66 -34.07 -4.70 -0.94
N GLN A 67 -35.09 -5.42 -0.45
CA GLN A 67 -35.09 -5.94 0.92
C GLN A 67 -34.01 -7.00 1.13
N THR A 68 -33.86 -7.93 0.18
CA THR A 68 -32.78 -8.93 0.20
C THR A 68 -31.41 -8.29 0.20
N TRP A 69 -31.20 -7.28 -0.64
CA TRP A 69 -29.96 -6.50 -0.67
C TRP A 69 -29.71 -5.79 0.67
N LEU A 70 -30.72 -5.16 1.27
CA LEU A 70 -30.58 -4.43 2.53
C LEU A 70 -30.16 -5.39 3.66
N GLN A 71 -30.81 -6.55 3.76
CA GLN A 71 -30.49 -7.57 4.75
C GLN A 71 -29.07 -8.09 4.59
N TRP A 72 -28.66 -8.42 3.36
CA TRP A 72 -27.29 -8.84 3.07
C TRP A 72 -26.28 -7.74 3.38
N SER A 73 -26.54 -6.51 2.96
CA SER A 73 -25.63 -5.37 3.16
C SER A 73 -25.43 -5.07 4.65
N GLN A 74 -26.48 -5.15 5.46
CA GLN A 74 -26.38 -5.01 6.91
C GLN A 74 -25.62 -6.17 7.57
N SER A 75 -25.94 -7.40 7.18
CA SER A 75 -25.29 -8.60 7.72
C SER A 75 -23.80 -8.63 7.40
N ILE A 76 -23.42 -8.42 6.13
CA ILE A 76 -22.03 -8.38 5.68
C ILE A 76 -21.31 -7.17 6.29
N GLY A 77 -21.95 -5.99 6.36
CA GLY A 77 -21.36 -4.82 7.00
C GLY A 77 -21.00 -5.06 8.47
N HIS A 78 -21.91 -5.65 9.24
CA HIS A 78 -21.65 -6.03 10.63
C HIS A 78 -20.53 -7.09 10.73
N TRP A 79 -20.58 -8.11 9.87
CA TRP A 79 -19.56 -9.15 9.83
C TRP A 79 -18.17 -8.57 9.52
N LEU A 80 -18.04 -7.65 8.56
CA LEU A 80 -16.77 -7.00 8.22
C LEU A 80 -16.13 -6.31 9.43
N VAL A 81 -16.91 -5.56 10.23
CA VAL A 81 -16.43 -4.89 11.45
C VAL A 81 -15.95 -5.89 12.50
N CYS A 82 -16.63 -7.03 12.61
CA CYS A 82 -16.25 -8.08 13.56
C CYS A 82 -15.02 -8.88 13.12
N ASN A 83 -14.59 -8.75 11.85
CA ASN A 83 -13.49 -9.52 11.27
C ASN A 83 -12.22 -8.69 11.06
N VAL A 84 -12.20 -7.44 11.51
CA VAL A 84 -10.98 -6.65 11.66
C VAL A 84 -10.53 -6.66 13.12
N THR A 85 -9.30 -6.20 13.39
CA THR A 85 -8.79 -6.07 14.75
C THR A 85 -9.66 -5.13 15.59
N GLU A 86 -9.71 -5.32 16.91
CA GLU A 86 -10.48 -4.47 17.83
C GLU A 86 -10.14 -2.98 17.69
N ARG A 87 -8.85 -2.69 17.48
CA ARG A 87 -8.35 -1.34 17.19
C ARG A 87 -8.99 -0.76 15.93
N ASN A 88 -8.99 -1.49 14.83
CA ASN A 88 -9.51 -1.01 13.55
C ASN A 88 -11.03 -0.86 13.61
N SER A 89 -11.72 -1.82 14.23
CA SER A 89 -13.17 -1.74 14.50
C SER A 89 -13.52 -0.46 15.29
N SER A 90 -12.78 -0.18 16.37
CA SER A 90 -12.98 1.01 17.20
C SER A 90 -12.80 2.30 16.39
N ILE A 91 -11.77 2.37 15.54
CA ILE A 91 -11.53 3.53 14.67
C ILE A 91 -12.72 3.73 13.72
N ILE A 92 -13.13 2.67 12.99
CA ILE A 92 -14.22 2.75 12.00
C ILE A 92 -15.52 3.23 12.65
N VAL A 93 -15.90 2.62 13.77
CA VAL A 93 -17.13 2.96 14.51
C VAL A 93 -17.08 4.39 15.06
N SER A 94 -15.90 4.85 15.51
CA SER A 94 -15.74 6.21 16.03
C SER A 94 -15.85 7.29 14.95
N MET A 95 -15.33 7.03 13.75
CA MET A 95 -15.32 7.97 12.63
C MET A 95 -16.71 8.08 11.97
N HIS A 96 -17.47 6.99 11.94
CA HIS A 96 -18.73 6.93 11.21
C HIS A 96 -19.83 6.25 12.03
N ARG A 97 -20.43 7.03 12.92
CA ARG A 97 -21.60 6.58 13.68
C ARG A 97 -22.74 6.27 12.71
N GLY A 98 -23.24 5.04 12.76
CA GLY A 98 -24.40 4.62 11.96
C GLY A 98 -24.05 4.07 10.57
N LEU A 99 -22.80 3.66 10.31
CA LEU A 99 -22.53 2.81 9.15
C LEU A 99 -23.35 1.52 9.25
N GLN A 100 -24.18 1.27 8.25
CA GLN A 100 -25.05 0.10 8.21
C GLN A 100 -24.85 -0.75 6.97
N LEU A 101 -24.19 -0.23 5.93
CA LEU A 101 -24.09 -0.90 4.64
C LEU A 101 -22.68 -1.41 4.38
N ALA A 102 -22.60 -2.57 3.72
CA ALA A 102 -21.35 -3.29 3.52
C ALA A 102 -20.36 -2.55 2.61
N ASP A 103 -20.83 -1.87 1.57
CA ASP A 103 -20.00 -1.10 0.65
C ASP A 103 -19.33 0.11 1.32
N GLU A 104 -20.04 0.75 2.24
CA GLU A 104 -19.47 1.82 3.08
C GLU A 104 -18.44 1.23 4.03
N MET A 105 -18.78 0.13 4.70
CA MET A 105 -17.88 -0.53 5.64
C MET A 105 -16.58 -0.97 4.97
N TRP A 106 -16.70 -1.64 3.84
CA TRP A 106 -15.59 -2.09 3.02
C TRP A 106 -14.69 -0.94 2.58
N HIS A 107 -15.28 0.17 2.16
CA HIS A 107 -14.54 1.36 1.78
C HIS A 107 -13.71 1.91 2.95
N TYR A 108 -14.29 2.05 4.14
CA TYR A 108 -13.57 2.60 5.29
C TYR A 108 -12.48 1.69 5.83
N ILE A 109 -12.71 0.36 5.78
CA ILE A 109 -11.68 -0.64 6.03
C ILE A 109 -10.51 -0.46 5.04
N GLY A 110 -10.79 -0.27 3.75
CA GLY A 110 -9.76 0.03 2.75
C GLY A 110 -9.03 1.36 2.99
N CYS A 111 -9.73 2.40 3.47
CA CYS A 111 -9.11 3.67 3.84
C CYS A 111 -8.10 3.50 4.99
N LEU A 112 -8.41 2.66 5.99
CA LEU A 112 -7.46 2.39 7.07
C LEU A 112 -6.19 1.73 6.57
N GLN A 113 -6.30 0.76 5.67
CA GLN A 113 -5.11 0.15 5.05
C GLN A 113 -4.25 1.21 4.37
N TRP A 114 -4.87 2.06 3.56
CA TRP A 114 -4.15 3.11 2.85
C TRP A 114 -3.44 4.06 3.82
N ILE A 115 -4.09 4.43 4.93
CA ILE A 115 -3.48 5.25 5.98
C ILE A 115 -2.27 4.54 6.63
N GLU A 116 -2.39 3.25 6.94
CA GLU A 116 -1.28 2.47 7.54
C GLU A 116 -0.11 2.30 6.57
N GLU A 117 -0.39 2.05 5.29
CA GLU A 117 0.61 2.03 4.21
C GLU A 117 1.31 3.38 4.09
N GLU A 118 0.55 4.49 4.14
CA GLU A 118 1.09 5.84 4.07
C GLU A 118 2.00 6.17 5.26
N ILE A 119 1.58 5.82 6.48
CA ILE A 119 2.36 6.00 7.70
C ILE A 119 3.67 5.21 7.61
N THR A 120 3.57 3.94 7.21
CA THR A 120 4.74 3.05 7.03
C THR A 120 5.68 3.64 5.99
N ARG A 121 5.17 4.01 4.82
CA ARG A 121 5.94 4.64 3.75
C ARG A 121 6.66 5.89 4.25
N ARG A 122 5.94 6.82 4.88
CA ARG A 122 6.53 8.06 5.42
C ARG A 122 7.63 7.76 6.45
N ALA A 123 7.43 6.79 7.35
CA ALA A 123 8.42 6.41 8.33
C ALA A 123 9.70 5.88 7.67
N GLU A 124 9.58 5.04 6.65
CA GLU A 124 10.72 4.45 5.94
C GLU A 124 11.50 5.47 5.10
N PHE A 125 10.81 6.40 4.45
CA PHE A 125 11.45 7.54 3.79
C PHE A 125 12.12 8.48 4.79
N SER A 126 11.51 8.72 5.95
CA SER A 126 12.13 9.55 7.00
C SER A 126 13.44 8.92 7.49
N LYS A 127 13.49 7.59 7.64
CA LYS A 127 14.73 6.87 7.96
C LYS A 127 15.79 7.03 6.86
N LEU A 128 15.39 6.94 5.59
CA LEU A 128 16.32 7.12 4.45
C LEU A 128 17.00 8.49 4.51
N TRP A 129 16.21 9.55 4.69
CA TRP A 129 16.69 10.93 4.62
C TRP A 129 17.39 11.39 5.92
N ALA A 130 17.12 10.73 7.04
CA ALA A 130 17.84 10.96 8.30
C ALA A 130 19.16 10.18 8.41
N MET A 131 19.42 9.24 7.49
CA MET A 131 20.66 8.49 7.47
C MET A 131 21.80 9.39 6.96
N THR A 132 22.80 9.61 7.80
CA THR A 132 23.94 10.49 7.54
C THR A 132 25.26 9.74 7.65
N ARG A 133 26.29 10.21 6.93
CA ARG A 133 27.60 9.55 6.83
C ARG A 133 28.32 9.38 8.17
N ASP A 134 28.13 10.31 9.10
CA ASP A 134 28.72 10.32 10.46
C ASP A 134 28.21 9.19 11.36
N GLN A 135 27.05 8.59 11.03
CA GLN A 135 26.50 7.43 11.75
C GLN A 135 27.26 6.12 11.47
N PHE A 136 28.26 6.14 10.57
CA PHE A 136 28.95 4.94 10.09
C PHE A 136 30.46 5.07 10.21
N ASP A 137 31.12 3.97 10.59
CA ASP A 137 32.58 3.92 10.71
C ASP A 137 33.30 4.02 9.36
N SER A 138 32.62 3.67 8.26
CA SER A 138 33.20 3.70 6.92
C SER A 138 32.23 4.21 5.87
N LEU A 139 32.78 4.87 4.84
CA LEU A 139 32.01 5.30 3.68
C LEU A 139 31.37 4.10 2.97
N HIS A 140 32.07 2.96 2.89
CA HIS A 140 31.49 1.73 2.33
C HIS A 140 30.24 1.29 3.11
N GLY A 141 30.28 1.31 4.45
CA GLY A 141 29.15 0.95 5.31
C GLY A 141 27.95 1.86 5.09
N TYR A 142 28.19 3.18 5.07
CA TYR A 142 27.16 4.18 4.78
C TYR A 142 26.52 3.96 3.40
N ILE A 143 27.32 3.92 2.33
CA ILE A 143 26.82 3.77 0.95
C ILE A 143 26.03 2.47 0.78
N SER A 144 26.48 1.39 1.42
CA SER A 144 25.79 0.09 1.38
C SER A 144 24.44 0.14 2.09
N ALA A 145 24.39 0.69 3.31
CA ALA A 145 23.15 0.82 4.09
C ALA A 145 22.16 1.75 3.41
N TRP A 146 22.61 2.92 2.97
CA TRP A 146 21.80 3.93 2.30
C TRP A 146 21.24 3.39 0.98
N GLY A 147 22.09 2.76 0.16
CA GLY A 147 21.68 2.14 -1.10
C GLY A 147 20.67 1.01 -0.93
N ALA A 148 20.83 0.17 0.10
CA ALA A 148 19.87 -0.89 0.43
C ALA A 148 18.52 -0.30 0.86
N HIS A 149 18.53 0.75 1.69
CA HIS A 149 17.32 1.39 2.19
C HIS A 149 16.60 2.19 1.10
N ALA A 150 17.33 2.83 0.18
CA ALA A 150 16.77 3.49 -1.00
C ALA A 150 16.03 2.51 -1.91
N LYS A 151 16.60 1.32 -2.16
CA LYS A 151 15.91 0.24 -2.89
C LYS A 151 14.62 -0.19 -2.20
N PHE A 152 14.65 -0.28 -0.88
CA PHE A 152 13.46 -0.65 -0.12
C PHE A 152 12.37 0.42 -0.26
N CYS A 153 12.72 1.70 -0.12
CA CYS A 153 11.78 2.81 -0.33
C CYS A 153 11.21 2.84 -1.76
N ALA A 154 12.03 2.53 -2.77
CA ALA A 154 11.56 2.45 -4.16
C ALA A 154 10.61 1.28 -4.44
N LYS A 155 10.60 0.23 -3.61
CA LYS A 155 9.56 -0.82 -3.67
C LYS A 155 8.23 -0.35 -3.07
N LEU A 156 8.27 0.63 -2.17
CA LEU A 156 7.07 1.23 -1.55
C LEU A 156 6.47 2.34 -2.41
N ASP A 157 7.26 2.98 -3.27
CA ASP A 157 6.80 4.06 -4.14
C ASP A 157 7.46 4.01 -5.52
N HIS A 158 6.64 3.82 -6.56
CA HIS A 158 7.07 3.79 -7.95
C HIS A 158 7.54 5.16 -8.47
N THR A 159 7.21 6.24 -7.76
CA THR A 159 7.64 7.61 -8.07
C THR A 159 8.97 7.98 -7.41
N PHE A 160 9.68 7.01 -6.80
CA PHE A 160 10.96 7.23 -6.15
C PHE A 160 11.97 7.93 -7.08
N ASN A 161 12.46 9.09 -6.62
CA ASN A 161 13.32 9.94 -7.42
C ASN A 161 14.80 9.50 -7.32
N TRP A 162 15.19 8.59 -8.21
CA TRP A 162 16.56 8.05 -8.31
C TRP A 162 17.62 9.11 -8.60
N TYR A 163 17.26 10.19 -9.30
CA TYR A 163 18.17 11.31 -9.54
C TYR A 163 18.56 11.99 -8.23
N THR A 164 17.57 12.32 -7.41
CA THR A 164 17.77 12.92 -6.08
C THR A 164 18.58 11.99 -5.20
N ALA A 165 18.24 10.70 -5.20
CA ALA A 165 18.99 9.69 -4.46
C ALA A 165 20.47 9.61 -4.86
N THR A 166 20.75 9.67 -6.16
CA THR A 166 22.13 9.67 -6.68
C THR A 166 22.86 10.95 -6.24
N LYS A 167 22.21 12.12 -6.29
CA LYS A 167 22.80 13.39 -5.87
C LYS A 167 23.16 13.43 -4.39
N VAL A 168 22.33 12.86 -3.52
CA VAL A 168 22.63 12.73 -2.09
C VAL A 168 23.92 11.94 -1.89
N ILE A 169 24.00 10.75 -2.48
CA ILE A 169 25.19 9.90 -2.40
C ILE A 169 26.43 10.59 -2.97
N LEU A 170 26.29 11.32 -4.08
CA LEU A 170 27.40 12.06 -4.67
C LEU A 170 27.96 13.13 -3.72
N GLY A 171 27.08 13.85 -3.02
CA GLY A 171 27.50 14.83 -2.01
C GLY A 171 28.43 14.21 -0.96
N GLU A 172 28.10 13.01 -0.49
CA GLU A 172 28.81 12.32 0.58
C GLU A 172 30.16 11.73 0.15
N ILE A 173 30.32 11.38 -1.13
CA ILE A 173 31.59 10.86 -1.64
C ILE A 173 32.53 11.95 -2.17
N LYS A 174 32.10 13.21 -2.24
CA LYS A 174 32.80 14.27 -2.97
C LYS A 174 34.22 14.50 -2.46
N GLU A 175 34.42 14.43 -1.15
CA GLU A 175 35.73 14.65 -0.52
C GLU A 175 36.63 13.41 -0.64
N GLU A 176 36.07 12.21 -0.45
CA GLU A 176 36.84 10.96 -0.47
C GLU A 176 37.15 10.48 -1.90
N LEU A 177 36.26 10.70 -2.87
CA LEU A 177 36.32 10.21 -4.27
C LEU A 177 35.95 11.30 -5.30
N PRO A 178 36.69 12.42 -5.38
CA PRO A 178 36.34 13.58 -6.20
C PRO A 178 36.27 13.28 -7.71
N HIS A 179 37.13 12.38 -8.21
CA HIS A 179 37.15 11.98 -9.62
C HIS A 179 35.88 11.22 -10.00
N LEU A 180 35.47 10.27 -9.15
CA LEU A 180 34.29 9.46 -9.37
C LEU A 180 33.00 10.29 -9.21
N HIS A 181 32.97 11.20 -8.23
CA HIS A 181 31.94 12.22 -8.11
C HIS A 181 31.73 12.98 -9.42
N ASN A 182 32.78 13.57 -9.98
CA ASN A 182 32.66 14.39 -11.19
C ASN A 182 32.21 13.59 -12.41
N MET A 183 32.66 12.34 -12.52
CA MET A 183 32.27 11.44 -13.60
C MET A 183 30.77 11.12 -13.54
N ILE A 184 30.28 10.66 -12.38
CA ILE A 184 28.86 10.30 -12.20
C ILE A 184 27.99 11.54 -12.29
N ASP A 185 28.40 12.67 -11.70
CA ASP A 185 27.67 13.94 -11.77
C ASP A 185 27.45 14.38 -13.23
N ARG A 186 28.45 14.19 -14.09
CA ARG A 186 28.34 14.48 -15.53
C ARG A 186 27.39 13.52 -16.23
N GLN A 187 27.35 12.24 -15.84
CA GLN A 187 26.45 11.24 -16.43
C GLN A 187 24.99 11.52 -16.12
N ILE A 188 24.66 11.98 -14.91
CA ILE A 188 23.27 12.23 -14.51
C ILE A 188 22.74 13.62 -14.93
N ARG A 189 23.59 14.55 -15.37
CA ARG A 189 23.18 15.88 -15.88
C ARG A 189 22.28 15.80 -17.12
N THR A 190 22.21 14.65 -17.79
CA THR A 190 21.38 14.45 -18.98
C THR A 190 19.90 14.16 -18.67
N GLY A 191 19.48 14.17 -17.40
CA GLY A 191 18.08 14.39 -17.01
C GLY A 191 17.39 13.22 -16.31
N ASP A 192 17.71 11.97 -16.65
CA ASP A 192 17.06 10.80 -16.05
C ASP A 192 18.09 9.86 -15.43
N ALA A 193 17.93 9.59 -14.14
CA ALA A 193 18.58 8.48 -13.47
C ALA A 193 17.53 7.40 -13.20
N SER A 194 17.76 6.18 -13.68
CA SER A 194 16.93 5.01 -13.37
C SER A 194 17.46 4.30 -12.13
N GLY A 195 16.64 3.39 -11.58
CA GLY A 195 17.10 2.50 -10.51
C GLY A 195 18.31 1.67 -10.91
N GLU A 196 18.40 1.24 -12.18
CA GLU A 196 19.53 0.50 -12.71
C GLU A 196 20.81 1.35 -12.79
N GLN A 197 20.70 2.60 -13.26
CA GLN A 197 21.82 3.53 -13.29
C GLN A 197 22.32 3.83 -11.88
N PHE A 198 21.41 4.08 -10.94
CA PHE A 198 21.74 4.23 -9.52
C PHE A 198 22.49 3.00 -8.97
N GLN A 199 22.05 1.78 -9.32
CA GLN A 199 22.79 0.56 -8.94
C GLN A 199 24.18 0.46 -9.54
N GLY A 200 24.31 0.80 -10.82
CA GLY A 200 25.62 0.87 -11.49
C GLY A 200 26.55 1.84 -10.77
N HIS A 201 26.06 3.03 -10.43
CA HIS A 201 26.82 4.05 -9.69
C HIS A 201 27.22 3.57 -8.30
N LEU A 202 26.29 3.01 -7.51
CA LEU A 202 26.61 2.45 -6.19
C LEU A 202 27.69 1.38 -6.27
N THR A 203 27.57 0.46 -7.23
CA THR A 203 28.54 -0.63 -7.42
C THR A 203 29.91 -0.08 -7.78
N GLY A 204 29.98 0.90 -8.68
CA GLY A 204 31.23 1.59 -9.04
C GLY A 204 31.90 2.27 -7.84
N ILE A 205 31.11 2.97 -7.01
CA ILE A 205 31.59 3.60 -5.77
C ILE A 205 32.14 2.56 -4.80
N LEU A 206 31.37 1.50 -4.52
CA LEU A 206 31.78 0.47 -3.57
C LEU A 206 33.03 -0.28 -4.03
N ASN A 207 33.19 -0.53 -5.33
CA ASN A 207 34.39 -1.16 -5.87
C ASN A 207 35.62 -0.25 -5.74
N ALA A 208 35.49 1.04 -6.07
CA ALA A 208 36.58 2.01 -5.90
C ALA A 208 37.03 2.15 -4.44
N LEU A 209 36.11 2.00 -3.48
CA LEU A 209 36.45 2.01 -2.05
C LEU A 209 37.19 0.73 -1.62
N LYS A 210 36.88 -0.42 -2.21
CA LYS A 210 37.59 -1.68 -1.92
C LYS A 210 39.03 -1.67 -2.40
N GLU A 211 39.30 -1.03 -3.54
CA GLU A 211 40.66 -0.93 -4.11
C GLU A 211 41.61 -0.01 -3.30
N ARG A 212 41.09 0.75 -2.34
CA ARG A 212 41.88 1.65 -1.47
C ARG A 212 42.24 1.06 -0.10
N ASN A 213 41.60 -0.03 0.30
CA ASN A 213 41.88 -0.76 1.54
C ASN A 213 42.78 -1.97 1.26
#